data_AF-A0A7W1IXR0-F1
#
_entry.id   AF-A0A7W1IXR0-F1
#
_cell.length_a   1.000
_cell.length_b   1.000
_cell.length_c   1.000
_cell.angle_alpha   90.00
_cell.angle_beta   90.00
_cell.angle_gamma   90.00
#
_symmetry.space_group_name_H-M   'P 1'
#
loop_
_entity.id
_entity.type
_entity.pdbx_description
1 polymer ?
#
loop_
_entity_poly.entity_id
_entity_poly.type
_entity_poly.pdbx_seq_one_letter_code
_entity_poly.pdbx_strand_id
1 'polypeptide(L)'
;MIENLPSYVSIAFILTTFLTVGFLFYAFRQTVFDTTAAKILFALVPLWLIFQAALASSGFYLLVDVFPPRLPLFAVIPALVLIILLTHLTQRFQKRVKFLHGRNSRNL
;
A
#
# COMPACT_ATOMS: atom_id res chain seq x y z
N MET A 1 -20.98 -11.31 9.91
CA MET A 1 -20.82 -12.25 8.78
C MET A 1 -22.00 -12.03 7.85
N ILE A 2 -21.78 -11.81 6.56
CA ILE A 2 -22.86 -11.91 5.59
C ILE A 2 -23.23 -13.39 5.53
N GLU A 3 -24.46 -13.72 5.89
CA GLU A 3 -24.96 -15.09 5.80
C GLU A 3 -24.94 -15.52 4.33
N ASN A 4 -24.39 -16.71 4.07
CA ASN A 4 -24.23 -17.29 2.73
C ASN A 4 -23.22 -16.63 1.80
N LEU A 5 -22.16 -15.96 2.32
CA LEU A 5 -21.07 -15.55 1.45
C LEU A 5 -20.30 -16.81 0.95
N PRO A 6 -20.21 -17.04 -0.37
CA PRO A 6 -19.50 -18.21 -0.88
C PRO A 6 -18.02 -18.19 -0.50
N SER A 7 -17.49 -19.33 -0.08
CA SER A 7 -16.10 -19.47 0.40
C SER A 7 -15.05 -19.04 -0.63
N TYR A 8 -15.34 -19.16 -1.93
CA TYR A 8 -14.44 -18.71 -3.00
C TYR A 8 -14.17 -17.21 -2.96
N VAL A 9 -15.10 -16.38 -2.44
CA VAL A 9 -14.91 -14.92 -2.34
C VAL A 9 -13.78 -14.60 -1.36
N SER A 10 -13.81 -15.23 -0.18
CA SER A 10 -12.76 -15.07 0.83
C SER A 10 -11.41 -15.57 0.32
N ILE A 11 -11.39 -16.73 -0.36
CA ILE A 11 -10.15 -17.29 -0.92
C ILE A 11 -9.57 -16.37 -1.99
N ALA A 12 -10.40 -15.93 -2.94
CA ALA A 12 -9.98 -15.01 -4.01
C ALA A 12 -9.46 -13.69 -3.43
N PHE A 13 -10.16 -13.11 -2.44
CA PHE A 13 -9.75 -11.87 -1.79
C PHE A 13 -8.37 -12.01 -1.12
N ILE A 14 -8.16 -13.08 -0.35
CA ILE A 14 -6.88 -13.36 0.29
C ILE A 14 -5.78 -13.50 -0.75
N LEU A 15 -5.98 -14.33 -1.78
CA LEU A 15 -5.01 -14.53 -2.87
C LEU A 15 -4.68 -13.22 -3.60
N THR A 16 -5.68 -12.43 -3.96
CA THR A 16 -5.45 -11.13 -4.60
C THR A 16 -4.70 -10.17 -3.70
N THR A 17 -5.00 -10.15 -2.40
CA THR A 17 -4.31 -9.29 -1.43
C THR A 17 -2.84 -9.66 -1.33
N PHE A 18 -2.52 -10.95 -1.17
CA PHE A 18 -1.14 -11.42 -1.17
C PHE A 18 -0.42 -11.13 -2.49
N LEU A 19 -1.09 -11.32 -3.63
CA LEU A 19 -0.53 -11.04 -4.94
C LEU A 19 -0.22 -9.55 -5.13
N THR A 20 -1.15 -8.66 -4.76
CA THR A 20 -0.96 -7.21 -4.83
C THR A 20 0.18 -6.74 -3.94
N VAL A 21 0.26 -7.24 -2.70
CA VAL A 21 1.37 -6.95 -1.79
C VAL A 21 2.69 -7.47 -2.35
N GLY A 22 2.69 -8.68 -2.92
CA GLY A 22 3.87 -9.26 -3.58
C GLY A 22 4.37 -8.39 -4.74
N PHE A 23 3.48 -7.92 -5.61
CA PHE A 23 3.83 -7.00 -6.70
C PHE A 23 4.36 -5.67 -6.19
N LEU A 24 3.73 -5.11 -5.16
CA LEU A 24 4.19 -3.88 -4.53
C LEU A 24 5.62 -4.06 -3.98
N PHE A 25 5.87 -5.13 -3.24
CA PHE A 25 7.17 -5.45 -2.67
C PHE A 25 8.25 -5.62 -3.74
N TYR A 26 7.91 -6.29 -4.84
CA TYR A 26 8.80 -6.47 -5.99
C TYR A 26 9.16 -5.12 -6.66
N ALA A 27 8.16 -4.27 -6.92
CA ALA A 27 8.38 -2.96 -7.52
C ALA A 27 9.23 -2.03 -6.64
N PHE A 28 9.00 -2.05 -5.32
CA PHE A 28 9.77 -1.26 -4.36
C PHE A 28 11.22 -1.72 -4.25
N ARG A 29 11.46 -3.04 -4.29
CA ARG A 29 12.81 -3.62 -4.28
C ARG A 29 13.70 -3.14 -5.41
N GLN A 30 13.13 -2.85 -6.58
CA GLN A 30 13.89 -2.42 -7.74
C GLN A 30 14.21 -0.92 -7.75
N THR A 31 13.50 -0.11 -6.95
CA THR A 31 13.48 1.35 -7.16
C THR A 31 14.01 2.18 -6.01
N VAL A 32 13.72 1.90 -4.73
CA VAL A 32 13.97 2.91 -3.66
C VAL A 32 14.69 2.35 -2.43
N PHE A 33 15.27 1.15 -2.51
CA PHE A 33 15.81 0.44 -1.34
C PHE A 33 16.97 1.15 -0.60
N ASP A 34 17.59 2.16 -1.19
CA ASP A 34 18.67 2.93 -0.56
C ASP A 34 18.17 3.97 0.47
N THR A 35 16.87 4.29 0.50
CA THR A 35 16.36 5.33 1.40
C THR A 35 15.77 4.74 2.67
N THR A 36 16.19 5.21 3.85
CA THR A 36 15.66 4.76 5.16
C THR A 36 14.13 4.86 5.23
N ALA A 37 13.55 5.92 4.65
CA ALA A 37 12.10 6.11 4.57
C ALA A 37 11.39 4.98 3.81
N ALA A 38 11.98 4.45 2.74
CA ALA A 38 11.37 3.36 1.97
C ALA A 38 11.37 2.04 2.74
N LYS A 39 12.42 1.76 3.52
CA LYS A 39 12.49 0.57 4.40
C LYS A 39 11.43 0.63 5.51
N ILE A 40 11.21 1.80 6.11
CA ILE A 40 10.16 2.00 7.12
C ILE A 40 8.78 1.77 6.51
N LEU A 41 8.51 2.37 5.34
CA LEU A 41 7.22 2.18 4.65
C LEU A 41 6.99 0.72 4.26
N PHE A 42 8.03 0.02 3.82
CA PHE A 42 7.97 -1.40 3.48
C PHE A 42 7.58 -2.28 4.67
N ALA A 43 8.05 -1.95 5.88
CA ALA A 43 7.62 -2.62 7.12
C ALA A 43 6.24 -2.15 7.61
N LEU A 44 5.87 -0.89 7.35
CA LEU A 44 4.61 -0.31 7.77
C LEU A 44 3.41 -0.87 7.00
N VAL A 45 3.55 -1.15 5.70
CA VAL A 45 2.46 -1.72 4.87
C VAL A 45 1.89 -3.05 5.40
N PRO A 46 2.70 -4.09 5.67
CA PRO A 46 2.17 -5.35 6.21
C PRO A 46 1.63 -5.18 7.63
N LEU A 47 2.27 -4.35 8.47
CA LEU A 47 1.76 -4.02 9.80
C LEU A 47 0.37 -3.36 9.71
N TRP A 48 0.20 -2.44 8.77
CA TRP A 48 -1.07 -1.77 8.51
C TRP A 48 -2.14 -2.76 8.01
N LEU A 49 -1.80 -3.69 7.13
CA LEU A 49 -2.74 -4.71 6.65
C LEU A 49 -3.22 -5.64 7.78
N ILE A 50 -2.34 -6.03 8.71
CA ILE A 50 -2.73 -6.81 9.89
C ILE A 50 -3.69 -6.01 10.78
N PHE A 51 -3.39 -4.73 11.01
CA PHE A 51 -4.28 -3.84 11.75
C PHE A 51 -5.66 -3.71 11.10
N GLN A 52 -5.72 -3.53 9.78
CA GLN A 52 -6.97 -3.48 9.01
C GLN A 52 -7.74 -4.80 9.07
N ALA A 53 -7.05 -5.94 9.01
CA ALA A 53 -7.67 -7.26 9.14
C ALA A 53 -8.29 -7.47 10.53
N ALA A 54 -7.63 -6.99 11.59
CA ALA A 54 -8.15 -7.04 12.96
C ALA A 54 -9.40 -6.16 13.14
N LEU A 55 -9.39 -4.93 12.61
CA LEU A 55 -10.56 -4.04 12.62
C LEU A 55 -11.72 -4.59 11.79
N ALA A 56 -11.45 -5.21 10.64
CA ALA A 56 -12.48 -5.82 9.81
C ALA A 56 -13.13 -7.02 10.53
N SER A 57 -12.33 -7.84 11.21
CA SER A 57 -12.80 -9.03 11.93
C SER A 57 -13.61 -8.70 13.18
N SER A 58 -13.36 -7.55 13.83
CA SER A 58 -14.14 -7.09 14.98
C SER A 58 -15.51 -6.50 14.60
N GLY A 59 -15.82 -6.40 13.31
CA GLY A 59 -17.06 -5.78 12.83
C GLY A 59 -17.04 -4.24 12.91
N PHE A 60 -15.88 -3.62 13.12
CA PHE A 60 -15.74 -2.17 13.26
C PHE A 60 -16.33 -1.38 12.08
N TYR A 61 -16.22 -1.93 10.86
CA TYR A 61 -16.71 -1.32 9.62
C TYR A 61 -18.19 -1.60 9.33
N LEU A 62 -18.89 -2.41 10.14
CA LEU A 62 -20.30 -2.72 9.93
C LEU A 62 -21.23 -1.55 10.33
N LEU A 63 -20.74 -0.62 11.14
CA LEU A 63 -21.48 0.57 11.56
C LEU A 63 -21.43 1.64 10.46
N VAL A 64 -22.43 1.62 9.59
CA VAL A 64 -22.59 2.56 8.46
C VAL A 64 -23.48 3.76 8.77
N ASP A 65 -24.28 3.69 9.84
CA ASP A 65 -25.26 4.73 10.20
C ASP A 65 -24.64 5.95 10.91
N VAL A 66 -23.32 5.94 11.12
CA VAL A 66 -22.59 7.00 11.81
C VAL A 66 -21.94 7.92 10.78
N PHE A 67 -22.19 9.23 10.88
CA PHE A 67 -21.54 10.23 10.04
C PHE A 67 -20.40 10.92 10.81
N PRO A 68 -19.16 10.94 10.29
CA PRO A 68 -18.70 10.37 9.02
C PRO A 68 -18.52 8.84 9.06
N PRO A 69 -18.76 8.12 7.96
CA PRO A 69 -18.62 6.67 7.90
C PRO A 69 -17.19 6.20 8.26
N ARG A 70 -17.08 5.17 9.10
CA ARG A 70 -15.79 4.70 9.63
C ARG A 70 -14.89 4.07 8.58
N LEU A 71 -15.48 3.40 7.60
CA LEU A 71 -14.76 2.70 6.51
C LEU A 71 -13.91 3.67 5.68
N PRO A 72 -14.45 4.73 5.06
CA PRO A 72 -13.62 5.67 4.30
C PRO A 72 -12.59 6.36 5.19
N LEU A 73 -12.95 6.68 6.44
CA LEU A 73 -12.08 7.43 7.35
C LEU A 73 -10.87 6.64 7.85
N PHE A 74 -11.05 5.36 8.21
CA PHE A 74 -9.99 4.55 8.82
C PHE A 74 -9.35 3.54 7.86
N ALA A 75 -9.99 3.18 6.74
CA ALA A 75 -9.43 2.24 5.77
C ALA A 75 -8.98 2.96 4.48
N VAL A 76 -9.89 3.66 3.81
CA VAL A 76 -9.64 4.19 2.46
C VAL A 76 -8.70 5.39 2.46
N ILE A 77 -8.99 6.42 3.26
CA ILE A 77 -8.19 7.66 3.28
C ILE A 77 -6.73 7.36 3.67
N PRO A 78 -6.44 6.63 4.76
CA PRO A 78 -5.06 6.30 5.11
C PRO A 78 -4.34 5.50 4.02
N ALA A 79 -5.03 4.58 3.35
CA ALA A 79 -4.47 3.80 2.24
C ALA A 79 -4.12 4.69 1.04
N LEU A 80 -5.00 5.64 0.67
CA LEU A 80 -4.73 6.59 -0.42
C LEU A 80 -3.53 7.49 -0.11
N VAL A 81 -3.44 8.00 1.13
CA VAL A 81 -2.29 8.80 1.57
C VAL A 81 -0.99 7.99 1.46
N LEU A 82 -1.03 6.71 1.87
CA LEU A 82 0.11 5.80 1.75
C LEU A 82 0.52 5.61 0.28
N ILE A 83 -0.43 5.38 -0.62
CA ILE A 83 -0.17 5.20 -2.06
C ILE A 83 0.43 6.46 -2.68
N ILE A 84 -0.09 7.64 -2.34
CA ILE A 84 0.43 8.93 -2.83
C ILE A 84 1.86 9.14 -2.33
N LEU A 85 2.13 8.86 -1.05
CA LEU A 85 3.48 8.98 -0.49
C LEU A 85 4.47 8.03 -1.15
N LEU A 86 4.05 6.77 -1.34
CA LEU A 86 4.83 5.73 -2.01
C LEU A 86 5.18 6.12 -3.44
N THR A 87 4.20 6.54 -4.24
CA THR A 87 4.42 6.97 -5.62
C THR A 87 5.31 8.21 -5.72
N HIS A 88 5.15 9.18 -4.80
CA HIS A 88 5.98 10.38 -4.78
C HIS A 88 7.46 10.08 -4.48
N LEU A 89 7.74 9.11 -3.59
CA LEU A 89 9.10 8.64 -3.32
C LEU A 89 9.73 7.97 -4.54
N THR A 90 8.99 7.11 -5.23
CA THR A 90 9.46 6.44 -6.46
C THR A 90 9.77 7.45 -7.57
N GLN A 91 8.92 8.47 -7.76
CA GLN A 91 9.14 9.55 -8.73
C GLN A 91 10.40 10.37 -8.44
N ARG A 92 10.67 10.67 -7.16
CA ARG A 92 11.92 11.36 -6.75
C ARG A 92 13.15 10.55 -7.12
N PHE A 93 13.13 9.24 -6.89
CA PHE A 93 14.23 8.37 -7.25
C PHE A 93 14.49 8.37 -8.76
N GLN A 94 13.43 8.16 -9.58
CA GLN A 94 13.53 8.15 -11.04
C GLN A 94 14.11 9.45 -11.60
N LYS A 95 13.63 10.61 -11.13
CA LYS A 95 14.18 11.92 -11.52
C LYS A 95 15.65 12.05 -11.17
N ARG A 96 16.06 11.55 -10.00
CA ARG A 96 17.46 11.59 -9.55
C ARG A 96 18.33 10.73 -10.45
N VAL A 97 17.93 9.49 -10.78
CA VAL A 97 18.69 8.61 -11.68
C VAL A 97 18.83 9.21 -13.09
N LYS A 98 17.76 9.79 -13.64
CA LYS A 98 17.80 10.45 -14.96
C LYS A 98 18.71 11.68 -14.97
N PHE A 99 18.73 12.46 -13.89
CA PHE A 99 19.65 13.60 -13.73
C PHE A 99 21.12 13.16 -13.66
N LEU A 100 21.43 12.04 -12.98
CA LEU A 100 22.79 11.49 -12.94
C LEU A 100 23.26 11.06 -14.33
N HIS A 101 22.43 10.35 -15.09
CA HIS A 101 22.77 9.90 -16.45
C HIS A 101 22.90 11.07 -17.45
N GLY A 102 21.98 12.04 -17.40
CA GLY A 102 22.02 13.22 -18.29
C GLY A 102 23.20 14.17 -18.03
N ARG A 103 23.84 14.08 -16.86
CA ARG A 103 25.09 14.81 -16.55
C ARG A 103 26.31 14.10 -17.14
N ASN A 104 26.32 12.76 -17.13
CA ASN A 104 27.45 11.97 -17.61
C ASN A 104 27.66 12.13 -19.13
N SER A 105 26.58 12.25 -19.91
CA SER A 105 26.66 12.44 -21.37
C SER A 105 27.07 13.84 -21.83
N ARG A 106 27.18 14.84 -20.93
CA ARG A 106 27.66 16.19 -21.28
C ARG A 106 29.14 16.42 -20.98
N ASN A 107 29.78 15.48 -20.28
CA ASN A 107 31.18 15.56 -19.89
C ASN A 107 32.08 14.62 -20.71
N LEU A 108 31.56 14.07 -21.81
CA LEU A 108 32.25 13.28 -22.83
C LEU A 108 32.09 13.99 -24.17
#